data_AF-A0A956IQW1-F1
#
_entry.id   AF-A0A956IQW1-F1
#
_cell.length_a   1.000
_cell.length_b   1.000
_cell.length_c   1.000
_cell.angle_alpha   90.00
_cell.angle_beta   90.00
_cell.angle_gamma   90.00
#
_symmetry.space_group_name_H-M   'P 1'
#
loop_
_entity.id
_entity.type
_entity.pdbx_description
1 polymer ?
#
loop_
_entity_poly.entity_id
_entity_poly.type
_entity_poly.pdbx_seq_one_letter_code
_entity_poly.pdbx_strand_id
1 'polypeptide(L)'
;MSMLQFLIQFVLNIALPWWIVRLSLKVLPRSAHERAWNEASFRSAVVVFGPLALPVHFARVGAGPERWHWALRVPMGLGLGMLVMFLELSMVGLVVALCS
;
A
#
# COMPACT_ATOMS: atom_id res chain seq x y z
N MET A 1 -8.93 -0.52 -23.84
CA MET A 1 -9.22 -1.01 -22.47
C MET A 1 -10.68 -1.41 -22.38
N SER A 2 -10.96 -2.67 -22.02
CA SER A 2 -12.34 -3.12 -21.81
C SER A 2 -12.83 -2.72 -20.41
N MET A 3 -14.14 -2.51 -20.25
CA MET A 3 -14.77 -2.16 -18.96
C MET A 3 -14.38 -3.13 -17.83
N LEU A 4 -14.23 -4.41 -18.18
CA LEU A 4 -13.81 -5.47 -17.26
C LEU A 4 -12.37 -5.26 -16.72
N GLN A 5 -11.43 -4.88 -17.59
CA GLN A 5 -10.05 -4.59 -17.18
C GLN A 5 -9.98 -3.41 -16.21
N PHE A 6 -10.78 -2.37 -16.47
CA PHE A 6 -10.84 -1.19 -15.61
C PHE A 6 -11.38 -1.53 -14.21
N LEU A 7 -12.45 -2.34 -14.15
CA LEU A 7 -13.02 -2.80 -12.88
C LEU A 7 -12.03 -3.65 -12.08
N ILE A 8 -11.31 -4.57 -12.73
CA ILE A 8 -10.31 -5.41 -12.07
C ILE A 8 -9.17 -4.55 -11.51
N GLN A 9 -8.66 -3.59 -12.29
CA GLN A 9 -7.63 -2.67 -11.83
C GLN A 9 -8.09 -1.80 -10.67
N PHE A 10 -9.34 -1.30 -10.72
CA PHE A 10 -9.90 -0.47 -9.67
C PHE A 10 -10.05 -1.24 -8.35
N VAL A 11 -10.57 -2.47 -8.41
CA VAL A 11 -10.71 -3.33 -7.23
C VAL A 11 -9.34 -3.71 -6.67
N LEU A 12 -8.37 -4.05 -7.51
CA LEU A 12 -6.99 -4.34 -7.08
C LEU A 12 -6.36 -3.12 -6.40
N ASN A 13 -6.54 -1.92 -6.96
CA ASN A 13 -6.02 -0.66 -6.40
C ASN A 13 -6.50 -0.37 -4.98
N ILE A 14 -7.67 -0.89 -4.59
CA ILE A 14 -8.25 -0.71 -3.25
C ILE A 14 -7.92 -1.92 -2.35
N ALA A 15 -8.07 -3.13 -2.89
CA ALA A 15 -7.92 -4.37 -2.13
C ALA A 15 -6.47 -4.65 -1.74
N LEU A 16 -5.50 -4.38 -2.63
CA LEU A 16 -4.07 -4.56 -2.35
C LEU A 16 -3.59 -3.70 -1.17
N PRO A 17 -3.77 -2.37 -1.16
CA PRO A 17 -3.35 -1.54 -0.04
C PRO A 17 -4.00 -1.99 1.27
N TRP A 18 -5.29 -2.38 1.22
CA TRP A 18 -5.98 -2.91 2.39
C TRP A 18 -5.36 -4.20 2.91
N TRP A 19 -5.10 -5.16 2.04
CA TRP A 19 -4.49 -6.42 2.42
C TRP A 19 -3.08 -6.20 3.01
N ILE A 20 -2.26 -5.37 2.36
CA ILE A 20 -0.88 -5.11 2.79
C ILE A 20 -0.86 -4.48 4.17
N VAL A 21 -1.72 -3.50 4.45
CA VAL A 21 -1.79 -2.91 5.80
C VAL A 21 -2.29 -3.91 6.83
N ARG A 22 -3.26 -4.76 6.50
CA ARG A 22 -3.72 -5.83 7.41
C ARG A 22 -2.60 -6.82 7.74
N LEU A 23 -1.79 -7.21 6.75
CA LEU A 23 -0.60 -8.03 6.98
C LEU A 23 0.43 -7.30 7.83
N SER A 24 0.67 -6.02 7.55
CA SER A 24 1.62 -5.20 8.30
C SER A 24 1.24 -5.12 9.78
N LEU A 25 -0.03 -4.83 10.08
CA LEU A 25 -0.57 -4.76 11.44
C LEU A 25 -0.32 -6.06 12.23
N LYS A 26 -0.42 -7.24 11.61
CA LYS A 26 -0.12 -8.52 12.28
C LYS A 26 1.34 -8.67 12.71
N VAL A 27 2.26 -7.97 12.05
CA VAL A 27 3.71 -8.06 12.27
C VAL A 27 4.23 -6.86 13.07
N LEU A 28 3.39 -5.84 13.32
CA LEU A 28 3.77 -4.64 14.08
C LEU A 28 3.92 -4.94 15.58
N PRO A 29 4.98 -4.43 16.24
CA PRO A 29 5.08 -4.45 17.69
C PRO A 29 3.96 -3.61 18.33
N ARG A 30 3.60 -3.90 19.58
CA ARG A 30 2.54 -3.18 20.33
C ARG A 30 2.78 -1.65 20.38
N SER A 31 4.03 -1.22 20.49
CA SER A 31 4.44 0.20 20.49
C SER A 31 4.19 0.94 19.17
N ALA A 32 3.95 0.20 18.08
CA ALA A 32 3.62 0.76 16.78
C ALA A 32 2.10 0.71 16.50
N HIS A 33 1.34 -0.14 17.21
CA HIS A 33 -0.11 -0.22 17.07
C HIS A 33 -0.82 1.07 17.48
N GLU A 34 -0.33 1.77 18.52
CA GLU A 34 -0.90 3.07 18.93
C GLU A 34 -0.74 4.17 17.87
N ARG A 35 0.21 4.00 16.94
CA ARG A 35 0.51 4.97 15.87
C ARG A 35 -0.06 4.56 14.52
N ALA A 36 -0.41 3.28 14.36
CA ALA A 36 -1.09 2.80 13.18
C ALA A 36 -2.45 3.51 13.01
N TRP A 37 -2.89 3.64 11.76
CA TRP A 37 -4.21 4.21 11.51
C TRP A 37 -5.30 3.33 12.14
N ASN A 38 -6.28 4.00 12.75
CA ASN A 38 -7.56 3.38 13.06
C ASN A 38 -8.19 2.87 11.74
N GLU A 39 -8.93 1.76 11.81
CA GLU A 39 -9.54 1.11 10.66
C GLU A 39 -10.43 2.08 9.85
N ALA A 40 -11.11 3.01 10.51
CA ALA A 40 -11.88 4.06 9.86
C ALA A 40 -11.01 5.02 9.04
N SER A 41 -9.93 5.55 9.62
CA SER A 41 -8.98 6.44 8.93
C SER A 41 -8.24 5.75 7.79
N PHE A 42 -7.96 4.46 7.93
CA PHE A 42 -7.34 3.67 6.88
C PHE A 42 -8.29 3.47 5.69
N ARG A 43 -9.56 3.12 5.93
CA ARG A 43 -10.54 2.96 4.85
C ARG A 43 -10.73 4.25 4.07
N SER A 44 -10.85 5.40 4.75
CA SER A 44 -10.97 6.69 4.06
C SER A 44 -9.70 7.05 3.30
N ALA A 45 -8.51 6.75 3.83
CA ALA A 45 -7.27 6.97 3.11
C ALA A 45 -7.11 6.08 1.88
N VAL A 46 -7.52 4.81 1.92
CA VAL A 46 -7.50 3.93 0.75
C VAL A 46 -8.49 4.39 -0.32
N VAL A 47 -9.68 4.85 0.07
CA VAL A 47 -10.67 5.34 -0.90
C VAL A 47 -10.20 6.65 -1.56
N VAL A 48 -9.55 7.54 -0.80
CA VAL A 48 -9.12 8.85 -1.30
C VAL A 48 -7.78 8.79 -2.03
N PHE A 49 -6.81 8.07 -1.49
CA PHE A 49 -5.42 8.03 -1.98
C PHE A 49 -5.05 6.73 -2.68
N GLY A 50 -5.89 5.70 -2.63
CA GLY A 50 -5.62 4.38 -3.22
C GLY A 50 -4.28 3.81 -2.74
N PRO A 51 -3.36 3.44 -3.65
CA PRO A 51 -2.07 2.87 -3.30
C PRO A 51 -1.13 3.85 -2.60
N LEU A 52 -1.33 5.17 -2.74
CA LEU A 52 -0.54 6.18 -2.02
C LEU A 52 -0.81 6.16 -0.50
N ALA A 53 -1.88 5.50 -0.05
CA ALA A 53 -2.13 5.28 1.37
C ALA A 53 -1.05 4.42 2.05
N LEU A 54 -0.38 3.54 1.30
CA LEU A 54 0.67 2.66 1.82
C LEU A 54 1.91 3.40 2.32
N PRO A 55 2.60 4.23 1.51
CA PRO A 55 3.78 4.96 1.99
C PRO A 55 3.46 5.86 3.18
N VAL A 56 2.28 6.49 3.21
CA VAL A 56 1.84 7.31 4.34
C VAL A 56 1.65 6.47 5.60
N HIS A 57 1.02 5.31 5.49
CA HIS A 57 0.87 4.37 6.60
C HIS A 57 2.23 3.95 7.17
N PHE A 58 3.16 3.53 6.31
CA PHE A 58 4.49 3.09 6.74
C PHE A 58 5.33 4.24 7.34
N ALA A 59 5.26 5.44 6.77
CA ALA A 59 5.92 6.62 7.32
C ALA A 59 5.44 6.93 8.76
N ARG A 60 4.12 6.83 8.98
CA ARG A 60 3.51 7.08 10.29
C ARG A 60 3.88 6.01 11.33
N VAL A 61 3.83 4.74 10.92
CA VAL A 61 4.04 3.58 11.80
C VAL A 61 5.44 3.54 12.43
N GLY A 62 6.40 4.31 11.94
CA GLY A 62 7.57 4.52 12.79
C GLY A 62 8.58 5.57 12.43
N ALA A 63 8.06 6.78 12.37
CA ALA A 63 8.69 7.89 13.09
C ALA A 63 8.88 7.62 14.63
N GLY A 64 9.27 6.40 15.06
CA GLY A 64 9.39 6.00 16.48
C GLY A 64 10.81 5.76 16.96
N PRO A 65 10.99 5.65 18.28
CA PRO A 65 12.30 5.52 18.93
C PRO A 65 13.03 4.20 18.60
N GLU A 66 12.32 3.13 18.19
CA GLU A 66 12.93 1.86 17.74
C GLU A 66 13.47 1.94 16.29
N ARG A 67 14.39 2.88 16.07
CA ARG A 67 15.04 3.17 14.78
C ARG A 67 15.77 1.96 14.15
N TRP A 68 16.19 0.97 14.95
CA TRP A 68 17.01 -0.16 14.49
C TRP A 68 16.22 -1.22 13.72
N HIS A 69 14.99 -1.52 14.13
CA HIS A 69 14.08 -2.38 13.36
C HIS A 69 13.44 -1.65 12.16
N TRP A 70 13.56 -0.33 12.14
CA TRP A 70 13.06 0.56 11.09
C TRP A 70 13.88 0.49 9.79
N ALA A 71 15.20 0.34 9.90
CA ALA A 71 16.10 0.27 8.75
C ALA A 71 15.85 -0.94 7.83
N LEU A 72 15.27 -2.03 8.35
CA LEU A 72 14.93 -3.23 7.56
C LEU A 72 13.46 -3.28 7.14
N ARG A 73 12.53 -2.83 8.00
CA ARG A 73 11.08 -2.95 7.76
C ARG A 73 10.51 -1.85 6.86
N VAL A 74 11.07 -0.65 6.91
CA VAL A 74 10.65 0.48 6.04
C VAL A 74 11.01 0.23 4.58
N PRO A 75 12.25 -0.15 4.20
CA PRO A 75 12.52 -0.46 2.80
C PRO A 75 11.75 -1.70 2.32
N MET A 76 11.34 -2.61 3.21
CA MET A 76 10.40 -3.68 2.84
C MET A 76 9.00 -3.13 2.55
N GLY A 77 8.42 -2.31 3.42
CA GLY A 77 7.07 -1.75 3.19
C GLY A 77 7.01 -0.73 2.05
N LEU A 78 8.05 0.09 1.94
CA LEU A 78 8.23 1.11 0.90
C LEU A 78 8.66 0.48 -0.42
N GLY A 79 9.51 -0.55 -0.37
CA GLY A 79 9.85 -1.39 -1.52
C GLY A 79 8.66 -2.20 -2.01
N LEU A 80 7.83 -2.76 -1.12
CA LEU A 80 6.59 -3.44 -1.52
C LEU A 80 5.58 -2.43 -2.10
N GLY A 81 5.45 -1.24 -1.51
CA GLY A 81 4.60 -0.17 -2.04
C GLY A 81 5.07 0.32 -3.42
N MET A 82 6.38 0.53 -3.59
CA MET A 82 6.99 0.86 -4.89
C MET A 82 6.86 -0.29 -5.87
N LEU A 83 7.03 -1.54 -5.44
CA LEU A 83 6.87 -2.72 -6.29
C LEU A 83 5.42 -2.82 -6.78
N VAL A 84 4.44 -2.62 -5.90
CA VAL A 84 3.01 -2.62 -6.27
C VAL A 84 2.71 -1.48 -7.24
N MET A 85 3.18 -0.27 -6.96
CA MET A 85 3.03 0.85 -7.90
C MET A 85 3.70 0.59 -9.25
N PHE A 86 4.89 0.01 -9.24
CA PHE A 86 5.63 -0.36 -10.44
C PHE A 86 4.91 -1.47 -11.23
N LEU A 87 4.36 -2.46 -10.53
CA LEU A 87 3.59 -3.55 -11.14
C LEU A 87 2.30 -3.01 -11.78
N GLU A 88 1.64 -2.04 -11.14
CA GLU A 88 0.48 -1.38 -11.72
C GLU A 88 0.83 -0.53 -12.95
N LEU A 89 1.87 0.31 -12.86
CA LEU A 89 2.35 1.11 -13.98
C LEU A 89 2.76 0.24 -15.18
N SER A 90 3.42 -0.88 -14.93
CA SER A 90 3.83 -1.83 -15.98
C SER A 90 2.64 -2.60 -16.55
N MET A 91 1.64 -2.99 -15.75
CA MET A 91 0.39 -3.58 -16.25
C MET A 91 -0.38 -2.60 -17.15
N VAL A 92 -0.48 -1.32 -16.76
CA VAL A 92 -1.11 -0.29 -17.59
C VAL A 92 -0.34 -0.10 -18.90
N GLY A 93 0.99 0.01 -18.83
CA GLY A 93 1.84 0.16 -20.02
C GLY A 93 1.74 -1.04 -20.97
N LEU A 94 1.74 -2.26 -20.44
CA LEU A 94 1.60 -3.49 -21.22
C LEU A 94 0.23 -3.58 -21.89
N VAL A 95 -0.85 -3.23 -21.18
CA VAL A 95 -2.21 -3.22 -21.74
C VAL A 95 -2.35 -2.18 -22.84
N VAL A 96 -1.77 -0.99 -22.67
CA VAL A 96 -1.75 0.04 -23.73
C VAL A 96 -0.97 -0.46 -24.94
N ALA A 97 0.22 -1.03 -24.75
CA ALA A 97 1.04 -1.58 -25.83
C ALA A 97 0.36 -2.72 -26.60
N LEU A 98 -0.41 -3.58 -25.92
CA LEU A 98 -1.16 -4.68 -26.54
C LEU A 98 -2.45 -4.23 -27.26
N CYS A 99 -2.95 -3.03 -26.95
CA CYS A 99 -4.13 -2.43 -27.58
C CYS A 99 -3.79 -1.40 -28.67
N SER A 100 -2.50 -1.14 -28.92
CA SER A 100 -1.97 -0.24 -29.97
C SER A 100 -1.61 -1.03 -31.21
#